data_AF-A0A7X7LYK0-F1
#
_entry.id   AF-A0A7X7LYK0-F1
#
_cell.length_a   1.000
_cell.length_b   1.000
_cell.length_c   1.000
_cell.angle_alpha   90.00
_cell.angle_beta   90.00
_cell.angle_gamma   90.00
#
_symmetry.space_group_name_H-M   'P 1'
#
loop_
_entity.id
_entity.type
_entity.pdbx_description
1 polymer ?
#
loop_
_entity_poly.entity_id
_entity_poly.type
_entity_poly.pdbx_seq_one_letter_code
_entity_poly.pdbx_strand_id
1 'polypeptide(L)'
;MDAHPSSSLSPRAVVVIGLVALAIAMGIGRFAFTPMMPLMLRDGSLDAVTGTEWATANYLGYLLGALSAAWFAGMPRRGLQVGLIGVAVTTLGMALGDVAFPWLGMALRASAGVFSA
;
A
#
# COMPACT_ATOMS: atom_id res chain seq x y z
N MET A 1 21.58 38.97 1.15
CA MET A 1 20.50 38.15 0.58
C MET A 1 20.45 36.91 1.44
N ASP A 2 19.65 37.00 2.48
CA ASP A 2 19.75 36.15 3.67
C ASP A 2 19.22 34.75 3.36
N ALA A 3 20.05 33.75 3.62
CA ALA A 3 19.69 32.36 3.45
C ALA A 3 18.54 32.02 4.41
N HIS A 4 17.36 31.71 3.87
CA HIS A 4 16.27 31.15 4.65
C HIS A 4 16.77 29.88 5.37
N PRO A 5 16.63 29.78 6.71
CA PRO A 5 16.89 28.53 7.40
C PRO A 5 15.84 27.52 6.93
N SER A 6 16.24 26.59 6.06
CA SER A 6 15.44 25.41 5.80
C SER A 6 15.33 24.65 7.12
N SER A 7 14.14 24.65 7.71
CA SER A 7 13.87 23.92 8.94
C SER A 7 14.13 22.43 8.69
N SER A 8 15.33 21.96 9.03
CA SER A 8 15.65 20.55 8.99
C SER A 8 14.81 19.86 10.07
N LEU A 9 13.98 18.89 9.66
CA LEU A 9 13.22 18.07 10.59
C LEU A 9 14.19 17.47 11.62
N SER A 10 13.81 17.49 12.90
CA SER A 10 14.59 16.81 13.93
C SER A 10 14.80 15.33 13.53
N PRO A 11 15.99 14.74 13.76
CA PRO A 11 16.24 13.33 13.45
C PRO A 11 15.17 12.38 14.01
N ARG A 12 14.64 12.70 15.21
CA ARG A 12 13.53 11.94 15.82
C ARG A 12 12.25 11.99 14.99
N ALA A 13 11.92 13.17 14.45
CA ALA A 13 10.74 13.32 13.59
C ALA A 13 10.89 12.53 12.30
N VAL A 14 12.08 12.52 11.68
CA VAL A 14 12.36 11.72 10.47
C VAL A 14 12.15 10.23 10.73
N VAL A 15 12.68 9.72 11.85
CA VAL A 15 12.51 8.30 12.24
C VAL A 15 11.03 7.97 12.46
N VAL A 16 10.30 8.80 13.20
CA VAL A 16 8.87 8.57 13.47
C VAL A 16 8.05 8.58 12.17
N ILE A 17 8.30 9.54 11.27
CA ILE A 17 7.64 9.60 9.97
C ILE A 17 7.95 8.34 9.16
N GLY A 18 9.22 7.91 9.13
CA GLY A 18 9.63 6.69 8.45
C GLY A 18 8.95 5.44 9.00
N LEU A 19 8.87 5.29 10.32
CA LEU A 19 8.20 4.17 10.99
C LEU A 19 6.70 4.14 10.67
N VAL A 20 6.03 5.29 10.76
CA VAL A 20 4.59 5.39 10.44
C VAL A 20 4.36 5.09 8.96
N ALA A 21 5.19 5.65 8.08
CA ALA A 21 5.06 5.39 6.66
C ALA A 21 5.29 3.92 6.31
N LEU A 22 6.29 3.27 6.93
CA LEU A 22 6.54 1.85 6.77
C LEU A 22 5.36 1.00 7.28
N ALA A 23 4.81 1.34 8.45
CA ALA A 23 3.65 0.66 9.02
C ALA A 23 2.41 0.77 8.11
N ILE A 24 2.18 1.93 7.50
CA ILE A 24 1.10 2.12 6.53
C ILE A 24 1.37 1.33 5.25
N ALA A 25 2.53 1.53 4.62
CA ALA A 25 2.84 0.90 3.34
C ALA A 25 2.85 -0.63 3.45
N MET A 26 3.64 -1.18 4.37
CA MET A 26 3.79 -2.63 4.51
C MET A 26 2.65 -3.24 5.33
N GLY A 27 2.30 -2.64 6.47
CA GLY A 27 1.27 -3.20 7.35
C GLY A 27 -0.10 -3.19 6.68
N ILE A 28 -0.53 -2.04 6.15
CA ILE A 28 -1.85 -1.91 5.52
C ILE A 28 -1.82 -2.43 4.08
N GLY A 29 -0.90 -1.92 3.24
CA GLY A 29 -0.89 -2.25 1.81
C GLY A 29 -0.68 -3.74 1.51
N ARG A 30 0.16 -4.41 2.30
CA ARG A 30 0.55 -5.81 2.07
C ARG A 30 -0.13 -6.78 3.04
N PHE A 31 -0.03 -6.53 4.36
CA PHE A 31 -0.31 -7.56 5.37
C PHE A 31 -1.72 -7.54 5.98
N ALA A 32 -2.46 -6.44 5.91
CA ALA A 32 -3.79 -6.35 6.53
C ALA A 32 -4.80 -7.37 5.96
N PHE A 33 -4.62 -7.79 4.71
CA PHE A 33 -5.50 -8.77 4.06
C PHE A 33 -5.41 -10.17 4.69
N THR A 34 -4.22 -10.61 5.10
CA THR A 34 -3.99 -11.98 5.61
C THR A 34 -4.81 -12.31 6.86
N PRO A 35 -4.86 -11.50 7.93
CA PRO A 35 -5.72 -11.78 9.08
C PRO A 35 -7.22 -11.53 8.79
N MET A 36 -7.56 -10.70 7.80
CA MET A 36 -8.95 -10.45 7.41
C MET A 36 -9.55 -11.57 6.57
N MET A 37 -8.76 -12.20 5.70
CA MET A 37 -9.22 -13.23 4.77
C MET A 37 -10.00 -14.37 5.46
N PRO A 38 -9.55 -14.99 6.58
CA PRO A 38 -10.33 -16.01 7.26
C PRO A 38 -11.72 -15.55 7.74
N LEU A 39 -11.85 -14.27 8.10
CA LEU A 39 -13.13 -13.68 8.50
C LEU A 39 -14.05 -13.53 7.28
N MET A 40 -13.51 -13.07 6.15
CA MET A 40 -14.26 -12.96 4.89
C MET A 40 -14.75 -14.33 4.37
N LEU A 41 -13.90 -15.35 4.49
CA LEU A 41 -14.26 -16.74 4.15
C LEU A 41 -15.39 -17.26 5.05
N ARG A 42 -15.31 -16.98 6.36
CA ARG A 42 -16.34 -17.38 7.33
C ARG A 42 -17.68 -16.71 7.06
N ASP A 43 -17.66 -15.44 6.70
CA ASP A 43 -18.87 -14.65 6.43
C ASP A 43 -19.44 -14.90 5.03
N GLY A 44 -18.77 -15.72 4.21
CA GLY A 44 -19.17 -16.04 2.85
C GLY A 44 -19.04 -14.87 1.86
N SER A 45 -18.37 -13.78 2.27
CA SER A 45 -18.16 -12.60 1.42
C SER A 45 -17.03 -12.78 0.41
N LEU A 46 -16.17 -13.79 0.62
CA LEU A 46 -15.09 -14.18 -0.29
C LEU A 46 -14.96 -15.70 -0.26
N ASP A 47 -14.59 -16.31 -1.39
CA ASP A 47 -14.17 -17.72 -1.42
C ASP A 47 -12.63 -17.86 -1.38
N ALA A 48 -12.16 -19.08 -1.13
CA ALA A 48 -10.73 -19.36 -0.95
C ALA A 48 -9.91 -19.15 -2.24
N VAL A 49 -10.48 -19.44 -3.40
CA VAL A 49 -9.80 -19.27 -4.70
C VAL A 49 -9.66 -17.78 -4.98
N THR A 50 -10.75 -17.02 -4.95
CA THR A 50 -10.73 -15.57 -5.15
C THR A 50 -9.78 -14.88 -4.17
N GLY A 51 -9.80 -15.28 -2.90
CA GLY A 51 -8.89 -14.71 -1.92
C GLY A 51 -7.40 -15.00 -2.21
N THR A 52 -7.06 -16.19 -2.70
CA THR A 52 -5.66 -16.52 -3.05
C THR A 52 -5.21 -15.80 -4.32
N GLU A 53 -6.10 -15.59 -5.28
CA GLU A 53 -5.86 -14.73 -6.45
C GLU A 53 -5.56 -13.29 -6.03
N TRP A 54 -6.35 -12.74 -5.10
CA TRP A 54 -6.16 -11.40 -4.53
C TRP A 54 -4.83 -11.26 -3.81
N ALA A 55 -4.42 -12.28 -3.04
CA ALA A 55 -3.10 -12.30 -2.40
C ALA A 55 -1.96 -12.35 -3.44
N THR A 56 -2.10 -13.18 -4.47
CA THR A 56 -1.11 -13.32 -5.55
C THR A 56 -0.96 -12.02 -6.35
N ALA A 57 -2.08 -11.37 -6.66
CA ALA A 57 -2.10 -10.09 -7.35
C ALA A 57 -1.33 -9.01 -6.57
N ASN A 58 -1.46 -8.96 -5.25
CA ASN A 58 -0.69 -8.05 -4.41
C ASN A 58 0.82 -8.31 -4.47
N TYR A 59 1.25 -9.58 -4.46
CA TYR A 59 2.68 -9.90 -4.60
C TYR A 59 3.23 -9.54 -5.98
N LEU A 60 2.46 -9.79 -7.05
CA LEU A 60 2.84 -9.37 -8.39
C LEU A 60 2.96 -7.84 -8.48
N GLY A 61 1.99 -7.12 -7.93
CA GLY A 61 2.04 -5.66 -7.83
C GLY A 61 3.27 -5.17 -7.06
N TYR A 62 3.57 -5.77 -5.92
CA TYR A 62 4.76 -5.42 -5.13
C TYR A 62 6.06 -5.62 -5.90
N LEU A 63 6.17 -6.70 -6.67
CA LEU A 63 7.33 -6.92 -7.54
C LEU A 63 7.46 -5.79 -8.56
N LEU A 64 6.37 -5.41 -9.23
CA LEU A 64 6.38 -4.30 -10.19
C LEU A 64 6.72 -2.96 -9.52
N GLY A 65 6.17 -2.72 -8.33
CA GLY A 65 6.49 -1.54 -7.51
C GLY A 65 7.98 -1.46 -7.20
N ALA A 66 8.57 -2.56 -6.72
CA ALA A 66 9.99 -2.64 -6.39
C ALA A 66 10.90 -2.39 -7.61
N LEU A 67 10.52 -2.92 -8.78
CA LEU A 67 11.23 -2.65 -10.04
C LEU A 67 11.14 -1.16 -10.46
N SER A 68 10.05 -0.49 -10.12
CA SER A 68 9.85 0.94 -10.39
C SER A 68 10.50 1.88 -9.36
N ALA A 69 10.91 1.37 -8.19
CA ALA A 69 11.37 2.20 -7.07
C ALA A 69 12.58 3.08 -7.42
N ALA A 70 13.49 2.57 -8.27
CA ALA A 70 14.68 3.31 -8.70
C ALA A 70 14.34 4.61 -9.46
N TRP A 71 13.17 4.68 -10.12
CA TRP A 71 12.73 5.89 -10.81
C TRP A 71 12.46 7.06 -9.85
N PHE A 72 12.20 6.78 -8.57
CA PHE A 72 11.97 7.78 -7.54
C PHE A 72 13.22 8.15 -6.74
N ALA A 73 14.39 7.58 -7.06
CA ALA A 73 15.65 7.84 -6.34
C ALA A 73 16.04 9.32 -6.34
N GLY A 74 15.76 10.05 -7.43
CA GLY A 74 15.99 11.49 -7.52
C GLY A 74 14.98 12.34 -6.75
N MET A 75 13.84 11.78 -6.35
CA MET A 75 12.76 12.50 -5.64
C MET A 75 12.10 11.63 -4.55
N PRO A 76 12.84 11.21 -3.50
CA PRO A 76 12.35 10.22 -2.52
C PRO A 76 11.06 10.65 -1.80
N ARG A 77 10.91 11.95 -1.52
CA ARG A 77 9.70 12.51 -0.91
C ARG A 77 8.46 12.27 -1.77
N ARG A 78 8.58 12.39 -3.09
CA ARG A 78 7.46 12.15 -4.02
C ARG A 78 7.13 10.66 -4.06
N GLY A 79 8.13 9.79 -4.12
CA GLY A 79 7.93 8.34 -4.04
C GLY A 79 7.15 7.94 -2.78
N LEU A 80 7.56 8.45 -1.62
CA LEU A 80 6.87 8.24 -0.34
C LEU A 80 5.41 8.72 -0.38
N GLN A 81 5.16 9.93 -0.88
CA GLN A 81 3.80 10.47 -0.97
C GLN A 81 2.91 9.67 -1.91
N VAL A 82 3.42 9.29 -3.08
CA VAL A 82 2.70 8.46 -4.05
C VAL A 82 2.36 7.09 -3.45
N GLY A 83 3.31 6.44 -2.78
CA GLY A 83 3.09 5.17 -2.11
C GLY A 83 2.01 5.27 -1.03
N LEU A 84 2.13 6.24 -0.11
CA LEU A 84 1.16 6.41 0.98
C LEU A 84 -0.24 6.78 0.49
N ILE A 85 -0.35 7.70 -0.47
CA ILE A 85 -1.64 8.07 -1.07
C ILE A 85 -2.22 6.87 -1.82
N GLY A 86 -1.40 6.15 -2.58
CA GLY A 86 -1.82 4.96 -3.32
C GLY A 86 -2.35 3.85 -2.42
N VAL A 87 -1.66 3.56 -1.30
CA VAL A 87 -2.14 2.61 -0.28
C VAL A 87 -3.45 3.10 0.34
N ALA A 88 -3.57 4.39 0.68
CA ALA A 88 -4.80 4.93 1.25
C ALA A 88 -5.99 4.83 0.29
N VAL A 89 -5.81 5.21 -0.99
CA VAL A 89 -6.85 5.16 -2.02
C VAL A 89 -7.27 3.73 -2.33
N THR A 90 -6.32 2.80 -2.47
CA THR A 90 -6.64 1.40 -2.73
C THR A 90 -7.33 0.73 -1.55
N THR A 91 -6.93 1.07 -0.31
CA THR A 91 -7.60 0.59 0.91
C THR A 91 -9.01 1.14 1.04
N LEU A 92 -9.22 2.43 0.74
CA LEU A 92 -10.54 3.04 0.72
C LEU A 92 -11.43 2.40 -0.37
N GLY A 93 -10.85 2.15 -1.56
CA GLY A 93 -11.52 1.44 -2.63
C GLY A 93 -11.96 0.03 -2.23
N MET A 94 -11.17 -0.67 -1.41
CA MET A 94 -11.54 -1.97 -0.85
C MET A 94 -12.66 -1.87 0.18
N ALA A 95 -12.67 -0.81 0.99
CA ALA A 95 -13.71 -0.61 2.00
C ALA A 95 -15.06 -0.23 1.38
N LEU A 96 -15.06 0.48 0.25
CA LEU A 96 -16.26 0.91 -0.47
C LEU A 96 -16.69 -0.07 -1.58
N GLY A 97 -15.77 -0.94 -2.00
CA GLY A 97 -15.98 -1.87 -3.10
C GLY A 97 -16.91 -3.01 -2.71
N ASP A 98 -17.86 -3.31 -3.59
CA ASP A 98 -18.77 -4.45 -3.41
C ASP A 98 -18.08 -5.75 -3.81
N VAL A 99 -18.24 -6.80 -2.99
CA VAL A 99 -17.67 -8.14 -3.26
C VAL A 99 -18.27 -8.80 -4.50
N ALA A 100 -19.33 -8.22 -5.08
CA ALA A 100 -19.96 -8.65 -6.32
C ALA A 100 -19.04 -8.62 -7.55
N PHE A 101 -17.92 -7.87 -7.50
CA PHE A 101 -16.96 -7.79 -8.61
C PHE A 101 -15.56 -8.26 -8.18
N PRO A 102 -15.26 -9.57 -8.22
CA PRO A 102 -13.98 -10.14 -7.79
C PRO A 102 -12.74 -9.53 -8.47
N TRP A 103 -12.87 -9.18 -9.75
CA TRP A 103 -11.80 -8.56 -10.54
C TRP A 103 -11.41 -7.17 -10.02
N LEU A 104 -12.36 -6.42 -9.45
CA LEU A 104 -12.09 -5.10 -8.88
C LEU A 104 -11.22 -5.24 -7.64
N GLY A 105 -11.53 -6.17 -6.75
CA GLY A 105 -10.70 -6.48 -5.59
C GLY A 105 -9.29 -6.95 -6.01
N MET A 106 -9.20 -7.80 -7.02
CA MET A 106 -7.90 -8.22 -7.57
C MET A 106 -7.07 -7.03 -8.06
N ALA A 107 -7.67 -6.12 -8.83
CA ALA A 107 -7.00 -4.91 -9.33
C ALA A 107 -6.57 -3.98 -8.19
N LEU A 108 -7.44 -3.76 -7.20
CA LEU A 108 -7.14 -2.96 -6.02
C LEU A 108 -6.00 -3.57 -5.19
N ARG A 109 -5.96 -4.90 -5.02
CA ARG A 109 -4.85 -5.60 -4.36
C ARG A 109 -3.55 -5.48 -5.14
N ALA A 110 -3.59 -5.61 -6.47
CA ALA A 110 -2.41 -5.43 -7.32
C ALA A 110 -1.86 -4.00 -7.18
N SER A 111 -2.72 -2.99 -7.27
CA SER A 111 -2.33 -1.58 -7.08
C SER A 111 -1.79 -1.32 -5.67
N ALA A 112 -2.42 -1.85 -4.63
CA ALA A 112 -1.92 -1.74 -3.25
C ALA A 112 -0.52 -2.37 -3.12
N GLY A 113 -0.26 -3.45 -3.84
CA GLY A 113 1.05 -4.09 -3.95
C GLY A 113 2.09 -3.11 -4.51
N VAL A 114 1.80 -2.51 -5.67
CA VAL A 114 2.69 -1.53 -6.33
C VAL A 114 3.04 -0.36 -5.41
N PHE A 115 2.05 0.20 -4.72
CA PHE A 115 2.24 1.37 -3.85
C PHE A 115 2.89 1.06 -2.50
N SER A 116 3.01 -0.23 -2.15
CA SER A 116 3.60 -0.68 -0.87
C SER A 116 5.07 -1.09 -0.95
N ALA A 117 5.67 -1.06 -2.15
CA ALA A 117 7.07 -1.40 -2.39
C ALA A 117 8.03 -0.24 -2.13
#